data_AF-A0A815YGK9-F1
#
_entry.id   AF-A0A815YGK9-F1
#
_cell.length_a   1.000
_cell.length_b   1.000
_cell.length_c   1.000
_cell.angle_alpha   90.00
_cell.angle_beta   90.00
_cell.angle_gamma   90.00
#
_symmetry.space_group_name_H-M   'P 1'
#
loop_
_entity.id
_entity.type
_entity.pdbx_description
1 polymer ?
#
loop_
_entity_poly.entity_id
_entity_poly.type
_entity_poly.pdbx_seq_one_letter_code
_entity_poly.pdbx_strand_id
1 'polypeptide(L)'
;MTPENGTFRCSIDIPDGEHEYKYRVRRTDGDNWTDVIDPYVKKYDPTRNTGLINIKNGKQQMDEFIWKYDDTKLPDNKNLIIYEMYVADFSDNGQFSGIIGKLDYLSDLGINAIELMPIQ
;
A
#
# COMPACT_ATOMS: atom_id res chain seq x y z
N MET A 1 7.84 28.26 -3.16
CA MET A 1 6.50 27.67 -3.34
C MET A 1 5.63 28.20 -2.21
N THR A 2 4.53 28.87 -2.50
CA THR A 2 3.61 29.38 -1.47
C THR A 2 2.58 28.30 -1.18
N PRO A 3 2.37 27.90 0.08
CA PRO A 3 1.35 26.90 0.39
C PRO A 3 -0.06 27.46 0.18
N GLU A 4 -0.96 26.61 -0.28
CA GLU A 4 -2.39 26.86 -0.32
C GLU A 4 -3.03 26.12 0.85
N ASN A 5 -3.47 26.85 1.89
CA ASN A 5 -4.03 26.27 3.12
C ASN A 5 -3.14 25.18 3.77
N GLY A 6 -1.82 25.37 3.76
CA GLY A 6 -0.85 24.41 4.29
C GLY A 6 -0.50 23.26 3.33
N THR A 7 -1.11 23.22 2.14
CA THR A 7 -0.79 22.24 1.10
C THR A 7 0.27 22.79 0.15
N PHE A 8 1.27 21.96 -0.13
CA PHE A 8 2.33 22.22 -1.09
C PHE A 8 2.13 21.31 -2.31
N ARG A 9 2.04 21.88 -3.51
CA ARG A 9 1.93 21.13 -4.77
C ARG A 9 2.94 21.64 -5.79
N CYS A 10 3.56 20.72 -6.51
CA CYS A 10 4.35 21.01 -7.71
C CYS A 10 3.94 20.05 -8.83
N SER A 11 4.19 20.46 -10.07
CA SER A 11 4.03 19.62 -11.26
C SER A 11 5.35 19.65 -12.00
N ILE A 12 5.86 18.47 -12.34
CA ILE A 12 7.16 18.30 -12.98
C ILE A 12 6.94 17.34 -14.15
N ASP A 13 7.32 17.75 -15.34
CA ASP A 13 7.35 16.88 -16.51
C ASP A 13 8.61 16.01 -16.44
N ILE A 14 8.41 14.70 -16.36
CA ILE A 14 9.49 13.71 -16.34
C ILE A 14 9.26 12.67 -17.46
N PRO A 15 10.33 12.04 -17.99
CA PRO A 15 10.19 11.02 -19.02
C PRO A 15 9.35 9.82 -18.57
N ASP A 16 8.82 9.07 -19.53
CA ASP A 16 8.20 7.77 -19.24
C ASP A 16 9.22 6.82 -18.59
N GLY A 17 8.76 6.04 -17.61
CA GLY A 17 9.61 5.12 -16.83
C GLY A 17 9.30 5.11 -15.34
N GLU A 18 10.03 4.28 -14.60
CA GLU A 18 10.00 4.24 -13.14
C GLU A 18 10.97 5.29 -12.57
N HIS A 19 10.48 6.08 -11.61
CA HIS A 19 11.24 7.13 -10.96
C HIS A 19 11.11 7.03 -9.44
N GLU A 20 12.20 7.37 -8.77
CA GLU A 20 12.26 7.50 -7.31
C GLU A 20 12.04 8.97 -6.91
N TYR A 21 11.32 9.20 -5.81
CA TYR A 21 11.14 10.55 -5.27
C TYR A 21 11.11 10.58 -3.73
N LYS A 22 11.43 11.76 -3.20
CA LYS A 22 11.28 12.17 -1.79
C LYS A 22 10.92 13.66 -1.74
N TYR A 23 10.42 14.11 -0.60
CA TYR A 23 10.32 15.55 -0.34
C TYR A 23 11.49 16.00 0.52
N ARG A 24 12.13 17.11 0.13
CA ARG A 24 13.11 17.79 0.96
C ARG A 24 12.45 18.98 1.64
N VAL A 25 12.30 18.90 2.96
CA VAL A 25 11.56 19.88 3.77
C VAL A 25 12.53 20.64 4.67
N ARG A 26 12.34 21.96 4.79
CA ARG A 26 13.08 22.81 5.73
C ARG A 26 12.20 23.16 6.92
N ARG A 27 12.74 23.05 8.13
CA ARG A 27 12.04 23.51 9.34
C ARG A 27 12.03 25.04 9.43
N THR A 28 11.10 25.59 10.21
CA THR A 28 11.00 27.05 10.42
C THR A 28 11.89 27.56 11.55
N ASP A 29 12.38 26.67 12.42
CA ASP A 29 13.19 26.96 13.60
C ASP A 29 14.71 26.90 13.35
N GLY A 30 15.14 26.72 12.09
CA GLY A 30 16.55 26.72 11.70
C GLY A 30 16.73 26.43 10.21
N ASP A 31 17.98 26.36 9.73
CA ASP A 31 18.30 26.04 8.32
C ASP A 31 18.51 24.53 8.09
N ASN A 32 17.89 23.71 8.94
CA ASN A 32 18.00 22.26 8.85
C ASN A 32 17.02 21.72 7.80
N TRP A 33 17.58 21.07 6.78
CA TRP A 33 16.85 20.34 5.76
C TRP A 33 16.76 18.86 6.10
N THR A 34 15.64 18.23 5.77
CA THR A 34 15.45 16.80 5.97
C THR A 34 14.68 16.21 4.81
N ASP A 35 15.13 15.04 4.35
CA ASP A 35 14.41 14.27 3.34
C ASP A 35 13.37 13.40 4.03
N VAL A 36 12.12 13.51 3.60
CA VAL A 36 10.96 12.77 4.13
C VAL A 36 10.25 12.03 3.01
N ILE A 37 9.63 10.91 3.36
CA ILE A 37 8.80 10.13 2.45
C ILE A 37 7.41 10.77 2.32
N ASP A 38 6.76 10.57 1.17
CA ASP A 38 5.36 10.93 1.00
C ASP A 38 4.47 10.04 1.89
N PRO A 39 3.71 10.60 2.85
CA PRO A 39 2.79 9.80 3.66
C PRO A 39 1.66 9.15 2.83
N TYR A 40 1.42 9.58 1.59
CA TYR A 40 0.47 9.01 0.65
C TYR A 40 1.13 8.16 -0.44
N VAL A 41 2.41 7.79 -0.27
CA VAL A 41 3.14 6.94 -1.23
C VAL A 41 2.35 5.66 -1.56
N LYS A 42 2.24 5.34 -2.84
CA LYS A 42 1.53 4.12 -3.31
C LYS A 42 2.45 2.92 -3.48
N LYS A 43 3.72 3.16 -3.82
CA LYS A 43 4.76 2.14 -3.94
C LYS A 43 6.03 2.67 -3.28
N TYR A 44 6.58 1.90 -2.36
CA TYR A 44 7.70 2.31 -1.51
C TYR A 44 8.86 1.32 -1.64
N ASP A 45 10.08 1.85 -1.75
CA ASP A 45 11.31 1.06 -1.64
C ASP A 45 11.87 1.20 -0.22
N PRO A 46 11.80 0.15 0.62
CA PRO A 46 12.32 0.19 1.99
C PRO A 46 13.85 0.23 2.06
N THR A 47 14.55 -0.25 1.02
CA THR A 47 16.02 -0.27 0.98
C THR A 47 16.58 1.13 0.78
N ARG A 48 15.93 1.90 -0.09
CA ARG A 48 16.34 3.28 -0.43
C ARG A 48 15.55 4.34 0.32
N ASN A 49 14.49 3.94 1.01
CA ASN A 49 13.53 4.80 1.69
C ASN A 49 12.96 5.86 0.73
N THR A 50 12.57 5.45 -0.48
CA THR A 50 12.08 6.30 -1.57
C THR A 50 10.66 5.90 -1.97
N GLY A 51 9.88 6.88 -2.45
CA GLY A 51 8.64 6.60 -3.14
C GLY A 51 8.94 6.25 -4.59
N LEU A 52 8.16 5.34 -5.16
CA LEU A 52 8.25 4.89 -6.53
C LEU A 52 7.01 5.36 -7.30
N ILE A 53 7.23 5.97 -8.46
CA ILE A 53 6.18 6.34 -9.41
C ILE A 53 6.54 5.81 -10.79
N ASN A 54 5.54 5.36 -11.54
CA ASN A 54 5.72 4.96 -12.93
C ASN A 54 4.96 5.96 -13.81
N ILE A 55 5.63 6.53 -14.79
CA ILE A 55 5.05 7.47 -15.75
C ILE A 55 4.94 6.82 -17.12
N LYS A 56 3.79 6.98 -17.76
CA LYS A 56 3.57 6.58 -19.16
C LYS A 56 2.65 7.60 -19.83
N ASN A 57 3.03 8.04 -21.03
CA ASN A 57 2.34 9.11 -21.77
C ASN A 57 2.13 10.38 -20.91
N GLY A 58 3.13 10.74 -20.11
CA GLY A 58 3.07 11.93 -19.25
C GLY A 58 2.09 11.85 -18.07
N LYS A 59 1.60 10.65 -17.73
CA LYS A 59 0.70 10.42 -16.59
C LYS A 59 1.23 9.34 -15.67
N GLN A 60 1.01 9.52 -14.37
CA GLN A 60 1.24 8.45 -13.39
C GLN A 60 0.35 7.25 -13.73
N GLN A 61 0.99 6.10 -13.86
CA GLN A 61 0.33 4.82 -14.03
C GLN A 61 0.02 4.23 -12.66
N MET A 62 -1.20 3.73 -12.52
CA MET A 62 -1.62 2.87 -11.42
C MET A 62 -2.15 1.59 -12.06
N ASP A 63 -1.84 0.45 -11.46
CA ASP A 63 -2.33 -0.84 -11.98
C ASP A 63 -3.84 -0.90 -11.81
N GLU A 64 -4.55 -1.16 -12.91
CA GLU A 64 -5.98 -1.42 -12.88
C GLU A 64 -6.21 -2.88 -12.47
N PHE A 65 -6.90 -3.08 -11.35
CA PHE A 65 -7.32 -4.41 -10.91
C PHE A 65 -8.81 -4.62 -11.22
N ILE A 66 -9.11 -5.69 -11.95
CA ILE A 66 -10.49 -6.08 -12.27
C ILE A 66 -11.02 -6.96 -11.14
N TRP A 67 -11.87 -6.38 -10.31
CA TRP A 67 -12.56 -7.10 -9.24
C TRP A 67 -13.55 -8.12 -9.79
N LYS A 68 -13.63 -9.30 -9.13
CA LYS A 68 -14.47 -10.42 -9.57
C LYS A 68 -15.63 -10.76 -8.64
N TYR A 69 -15.56 -10.35 -7.37
CA TYR A 69 -16.45 -10.86 -6.32
C TYR A 69 -17.01 -9.76 -5.41
N ASP A 70 -17.00 -8.49 -5.85
CA ASP A 70 -17.43 -7.34 -5.04
C ASP A 70 -18.92 -7.37 -4.66
N ASP A 71 -19.75 -8.07 -5.45
CA ASP A 71 -21.18 -8.23 -5.19
C ASP A 71 -21.49 -9.38 -4.19
N THR A 72 -20.47 -10.01 -3.61
CA THR A 72 -20.66 -11.11 -2.65
C THR A 72 -21.13 -10.57 -1.31
N LYS A 73 -22.30 -11.03 -0.86
CA LYS A 73 -22.83 -10.63 0.44
C LYS A 73 -21.98 -11.21 1.58
N LEU A 74 -21.50 -10.35 2.46
CA LEU A 74 -20.80 -10.75 3.69
C LEU A 74 -21.75 -11.33 4.75
N PRO A 75 -21.28 -12.24 5.61
CA PRO A 75 -22.04 -12.73 6.75
C PRO A 75 -22.33 -11.61 7.77
N ASP A 76 -23.40 -11.76 8.56
CA ASP A 76 -23.68 -10.86 9.67
C ASP A 76 -22.53 -10.90 10.70
N ASN A 77 -22.17 -9.75 11.29
CA ASN A 77 -21.06 -9.65 12.26
C ASN A 77 -21.16 -10.64 13.43
N LYS A 78 -22.38 -10.97 13.88
CA LYS A 78 -22.63 -11.93 14.97
C LYS A 78 -22.31 -13.40 14.60
N ASN A 79 -22.15 -13.68 13.31
CA ASN A 79 -21.87 -15.01 12.77
C ASN A 79 -20.40 -15.16 12.37
N LEU A 80 -19.55 -14.15 12.64
CA LEU A 80 -18.14 -14.20 12.28
C LEU A 80 -17.38 -15.20 13.15
N ILE A 81 -16.61 -16.04 12.47
CA ILE A 81 -15.59 -16.90 13.06
C ILE A 81 -14.27 -16.41 12.47
N ILE A 82 -13.56 -15.61 13.26
CA ILE A 82 -12.38 -14.85 12.83
C ILE A 82 -11.12 -15.65 13.09
N TYR A 83 -10.24 -15.71 12.10
CA TYR A 83 -8.88 -16.22 12.24
C TYR A 83 -7.88 -15.07 12.11
N GLU A 84 -7.22 -14.71 13.22
CA GLU A 84 -6.13 -13.74 13.23
C GLU A 84 -4.86 -14.38 12.66
N MET A 85 -4.21 -13.69 11.71
CA MET A 85 -3.14 -14.25 10.89
C MET A 85 -1.97 -13.28 10.72
N TYR A 86 -0.77 -13.78 10.97
CA TYR A 86 0.47 -13.14 10.56
C TYR A 86 0.94 -13.70 9.21
N VAL A 87 0.93 -12.86 8.16
CA VAL A 87 1.21 -13.28 6.77
C VAL A 87 2.56 -13.98 6.61
N ALA A 88 3.58 -13.49 7.30
CA ALA A 88 4.96 -13.97 7.16
C ALA A 88 5.15 -15.40 7.70
N ASP A 89 4.32 -15.83 8.66
CA ASP A 89 4.48 -17.11 9.35
C ASP A 89 3.42 -18.15 8.93
N PHE A 90 2.30 -17.70 8.33
CA PHE A 90 1.20 -18.58 7.98
C PHE A 90 1.51 -19.58 6.86
N SER A 91 2.46 -19.27 5.97
CA SER A 91 2.83 -20.13 4.84
C SER A 91 4.33 -20.12 4.58
N ASP A 92 4.86 -21.19 3.99
CA ASP A 92 6.30 -21.42 3.80
C ASP A 92 7.04 -20.27 3.09
N ASN A 93 6.33 -19.50 2.25
CA ASN A 93 6.91 -18.39 1.49
C ASN A 93 6.65 -17.01 2.10
N GLY A 94 5.90 -16.90 3.20
CA GLY A 94 5.58 -15.65 3.89
C GLY A 94 4.87 -14.60 3.02
N GLN A 95 4.10 -15.04 2.03
CA GLN A 95 3.48 -14.20 1.01
C GLN A 95 1.98 -14.46 0.89
N PHE A 96 1.24 -13.47 0.38
CA PHE A 96 -0.19 -13.61 0.10
C PHE A 96 -0.53 -14.79 -0.83
N SER A 97 0.38 -15.15 -1.75
CA SER A 97 0.23 -16.33 -2.61
C SER A 97 0.13 -17.65 -1.82
N GLY A 98 0.85 -17.77 -0.70
CA GLY A 98 0.76 -18.93 0.18
C GLY A 98 -0.55 -18.97 0.96
N ILE A 99 -1.09 -17.80 1.34
CA ILE A 99 -2.43 -17.70 1.95
C ILE A 99 -3.50 -18.17 0.96
N ILE A 100 -3.43 -17.70 -0.29
CA ILE A 100 -4.37 -18.11 -1.36
C ILE A 100 -4.40 -19.65 -1.49
N GLY A 101 -3.23 -20.30 -1.44
CA GLY A 101 -3.11 -21.76 -1.50
C GLY A 101 -3.68 -22.54 -0.29
N LYS A 102 -4.12 -21.84 0.76
CA LYS A 102 -4.67 -22.42 2.00
C LYS A 102 -6.10 -21.96 2.30
N LEU A 103 -6.75 -21.21 1.40
CA LEU A 103 -8.12 -20.74 1.61
C LEU A 103 -9.11 -21.91 1.76
N ASP A 104 -8.93 -23.00 1.01
CA ASP A 104 -9.76 -24.21 1.15
C ASP A 104 -9.66 -24.79 2.57
N TYR A 105 -8.45 -24.86 3.14
CA TYR A 105 -8.23 -25.33 4.51
C TYR A 105 -8.95 -24.44 5.54
N LEU A 106 -8.86 -23.11 5.40
CA LEU A 106 -9.53 -22.18 6.31
C LEU A 106 -11.06 -22.30 6.21
N SER A 107 -11.58 -22.46 4.99
CA SER A 107 -13.00 -22.70 4.75
C SER A 107 -13.45 -24.03 5.37
N ASP A 108 -12.71 -25.11 5.20
CA ASP A 108 -13.01 -26.43 5.77
C ASP A 108 -12.95 -26.44 7.30
N LEU A 109 -12.08 -25.61 7.90
CA LEU A 109 -12.02 -25.39 9.33
C LEU A 109 -13.27 -24.65 9.87
N GLY A 110 -14.05 -24.02 8.99
CA GLY A 110 -15.24 -23.24 9.33
C GLY A 110 -14.98 -21.75 9.57
N ILE A 111 -13.79 -21.27 9.21
CA ILE A 111 -13.45 -19.83 9.27
C ILE A 111 -14.17 -19.10 8.14
N ASN A 112 -14.77 -17.95 8.46
CA ASN A 112 -15.46 -17.11 7.46
C ASN A 112 -14.96 -15.66 7.43
N ALA A 113 -13.96 -15.33 8.26
CA ALA A 113 -13.27 -14.06 8.23
C ALA A 113 -11.79 -14.24 8.62
N ILE A 114 -10.91 -13.54 7.90
CA ILE A 114 -9.47 -13.49 8.19
C ILE A 114 -9.15 -12.08 8.69
N GLU A 115 -8.52 -11.98 9.86
CA GLU A 115 -7.97 -10.75 10.39
C GLU A 115 -6.46 -10.77 10.18
N LEU A 116 -5.95 -9.93 9.28
CA LEU A 116 -4.52 -9.84 9.02
C LEU A 116 -3.87 -8.92 10.04
N MET A 117 -2.81 -9.39 10.69
CA MET A 117 -1.86 -8.53 11.40
C MET A 117 -1.24 -7.50 10.44
N PRO A 118 -0.70 -6.35 10.92
CA PRO A 118 -0.41 -5.19 10.09
C PRO A 118 0.30 -5.50 8.76
N ILE A 119 -0.26 -5.00 7.67
CA ILE A 119 0.18 -5.22 6.27
C ILE A 119 0.61 -3.92 5.56
N GLN A 120 0.81 -2.84 6.31
CA GLN A 120 1.16 -1.52 5.78
C GLN A 120 2.60 -1.44 5.28
#